data_AF-A0A195DI25-F1
#
_entry.id   AF-A0A195DI25-F1
#
_cell.length_a   1.000
_cell.length_b   1.000
_cell.length_c   1.000
_cell.angle_alpha   90.00
_cell.angle_beta   90.00
_cell.angle_gamma   90.00
#
_symmetry.space_group_name_H-M   'P 1'
#
loop_
_entity.id
_entity.type
_entity.pdbx_description
1 polymer ?
#
loop_
_entity_poly.entity_id
_entity_poly.type
_entity_poly.pdbx_seq_one_letter_code
_entity_poly.pdbx_strand_id
1 'polypeptide(L)'
;MSMETVPKDLRGLRACLVCSLIKTFDQFEFDGCDNCDDFLRMKNNKDNVFDCTSSNFDGVIALMSPEDSWVSKWQRINRFCKGVYAISVSGRLPAGVIREMKSRGIVYRPRDTSQR
;
A
#
# COMPACT_ATOMS: atom_id res chain seq x y z
N MET A 1 -2.73 6.54 17.35
CA MET A 1 -3.34 5.89 16.16
C MET A 1 -4.07 6.99 15.41
N SER A 2 -3.65 7.33 14.19
CA SER A 2 -4.46 8.23 13.37
C SER A 2 -5.63 7.42 12.81
N MET A 3 -6.85 7.95 12.91
CA MET A 3 -8.01 7.34 12.23
C MET A 3 -7.88 7.42 10.69
N GLU A 4 -6.95 8.22 10.19
CA GLU A 4 -6.70 8.52 8.78
C GLU A 4 -6.23 7.29 7.97
N THR A 5 -5.63 6.29 8.63
CA THR A 5 -5.17 5.04 7.97
C THR A 5 -6.28 4.04 7.67
N VAL A 6 -7.49 4.25 8.21
CA VAL A 6 -8.64 3.36 8.02
C VAL A 6 -9.44 3.83 6.81
N PRO A 7 -9.85 2.94 5.89
CA PRO A 7 -10.73 3.33 4.78
C PRO A 7 -12.02 3.99 5.28
N LYS A 8 -12.33 5.19 4.77
CA LYS A 8 -13.52 5.96 5.17
C LYS A 8 -14.83 5.29 4.78
N ASP A 9 -14.82 4.54 3.69
CA ASP A 9 -15.93 3.74 3.18
C ASP A 9 -15.40 2.60 2.30
N LEU A 10 -16.30 1.74 1.79
CA LEU A 10 -15.94 0.56 1.02
C LEU A 10 -15.92 0.79 -0.51
N ARG A 11 -16.23 2.00 -0.98
CA ARG A 11 -16.27 2.35 -2.41
C ARG A 11 -14.94 2.92 -2.85
N GLY A 12 -14.50 2.56 -4.05
CA GLY A 12 -13.26 3.08 -4.62
C GLY A 12 -12.02 2.73 -3.79
N LEU A 13 -12.05 1.59 -3.09
CA LEU A 13 -10.89 1.07 -2.37
C LEU A 13 -9.78 0.72 -3.35
N ARG A 14 -8.56 1.03 -2.93
CA ARG A 14 -7.35 0.71 -3.68
C ARG A 14 -6.29 0.22 -2.70
N ALA A 15 -5.42 -0.67 -3.16
CA ALA A 15 -4.29 -1.18 -2.39
C ALA A 15 -2.97 -0.67 -2.98
N CYS A 16 -2.08 -0.16 -2.13
CA CYS A 16 -0.76 0.30 -2.55
C CYS A 16 0.08 -0.87 -3.10
N LEU A 17 0.67 -0.68 -4.29
CA LEU A 17 1.48 -1.70 -4.96
C LEU A 17 2.82 -2.00 -4.26
N VAL A 18 3.20 -1.21 -3.24
CA VAL A 18 4.47 -1.36 -2.49
C VAL A 18 4.26 -1.93 -1.10
N CYS A 19 3.26 -1.47 -0.36
CA CYS A 19 3.06 -1.85 1.05
C CYS A 19 1.75 -2.59 1.33
N SER A 20 0.87 -2.73 0.32
CA SER A 20 -0.48 -3.30 0.40
C SER A 20 -1.50 -2.57 1.28
N LEU A 21 -1.18 -1.38 1.80
CA LEU A 21 -2.15 -0.55 2.53
C LEU A 21 -3.37 -0.26 1.66
N ILE A 22 -4.56 -0.41 2.22
CA ILE A 22 -5.85 -0.15 1.60
C ILE A 22 -6.41 1.15 2.15
N LYS A 23 -6.77 2.07 1.25
CA LYS A 23 -7.56 3.28 1.54
C LYS A 23 -8.47 3.58 0.35
N THR A 24 -9.39 4.54 0.47
CA THR A 24 -10.10 5.04 -0.70
C THR A 24 -9.17 5.84 -1.61
N PHE A 25 -9.52 5.98 -2.88
CA PHE A 25 -8.80 6.87 -3.82
C PHE A 25 -8.55 8.27 -3.21
N ASP A 26 -9.61 8.92 -2.70
CA ASP A 26 -9.51 10.26 -2.14
C ASP A 26 -8.55 10.36 -0.94
N GLN A 27 -8.43 9.29 -0.13
CA GLN A 27 -7.51 9.28 1.01
C GLN A 27 -6.05 9.17 0.54
N PHE A 28 -5.78 8.45 -0.55
CA PHE A 28 -4.45 8.46 -1.16
C PHE A 28 -4.15 9.79 -1.84
N GLU A 29 -5.12 10.41 -2.48
CA GLU A 29 -4.94 11.73 -3.09
C GLU A 29 -4.68 12.80 -2.02
N PHE A 30 -5.44 12.79 -0.92
CA PHE A 30 -5.34 13.83 0.10
C PHE A 30 -4.12 13.67 1.02
N ASP A 31 -3.86 12.44 1.49
CA ASP A 31 -2.83 12.17 2.49
C ASP A 31 -1.60 11.43 1.95
N GLY A 32 -1.67 10.91 0.72
CA GLY A 32 -0.65 10.00 0.21
C GLY A 32 -0.76 8.61 0.85
N CYS A 33 0.29 7.78 0.72
CA CYS A 33 0.38 6.53 1.46
C CYS A 33 1.21 6.68 2.73
N ASP A 34 0.64 6.32 3.87
CA ASP A 34 1.25 6.42 5.21
C ASP A 34 2.59 5.69 5.36
N ASN A 35 2.89 4.72 4.46
CA ASN A 35 4.14 3.97 4.48
C ASN A 35 5.12 4.35 3.37
N CYS A 36 4.66 5.00 2.30
CA CYS A 36 5.39 5.04 1.02
C CYS A 36 5.42 6.42 0.36
N ASP A 37 4.69 7.42 0.87
CA ASP A 37 4.51 8.68 0.13
C ASP A 37 5.81 9.46 -0.07
N ASP A 38 6.78 9.27 0.83
CA ASP A 38 8.14 9.82 0.72
C ASP A 38 8.80 9.57 -0.65
N PHE A 39 8.40 8.52 -1.37
CA PHE A 39 8.89 8.21 -2.71
C PHE A 39 7.79 8.02 -3.76
N LEU A 40 6.56 7.67 -3.37
CA LEU A 40 5.46 7.53 -4.34
C LEU A 40 4.79 8.87 -4.68
N ARG A 41 4.88 9.89 -3.81
CA ARG A 41 4.38 11.26 -4.04
C ARG A 41 2.95 11.27 -4.60
N MET A 42 2.03 10.56 -3.94
CA MET A 42 0.63 10.46 -4.36
C MET A 42 -0.20 11.64 -3.88
N LYS A 43 0.24 12.33 -2.82
CA LYS A 43 -0.44 13.51 -2.29
C LYS A 43 -0.61 14.60 -3.37
N ASN A 44 -1.84 15.05 -3.57
CA ASN A 44 -2.27 15.99 -4.60
C ASN A 44 -1.92 15.57 -6.05
N ASN A 45 -1.68 14.27 -6.28
CA ASN A 45 -1.31 13.75 -7.59
C ASN A 45 -2.11 12.48 -7.93
N LYS A 46 -3.27 12.69 -8.59
CA LYS A 46 -4.19 11.63 -9.01
C LYS A 46 -3.54 10.58 -9.91
N ASP A 47 -2.67 11.00 -10.82
CA ASP A 47 -2.00 10.10 -11.76
C ASP A 47 -1.10 9.12 -10.99
N ASN A 48 -0.33 9.64 -10.02
CA ASN A 48 0.46 8.78 -9.13
C ASN A 48 -0.41 7.85 -8.29
N VAL A 49 -1.60 8.27 -7.83
CA VAL A 49 -2.53 7.37 -7.13
C VAL A 49 -2.93 6.22 -8.05
N PHE A 50 -3.30 6.48 -9.29
CA PHE A 50 -3.65 5.43 -10.25
C PHE A 50 -2.48 4.50 -10.57
N ASP A 51 -1.29 5.05 -10.78
CA ASP A 51 -0.09 4.30 -11.14
C ASP A 51 0.49 3.47 -9.98
N CYS A 52 0.32 3.93 -8.73
CA CYS A 52 0.96 3.33 -7.57
C CYS A 52 0.01 2.47 -6.71
N THR A 53 -1.27 2.39 -7.08
CA THR A 53 -2.28 1.61 -6.35
C THR A 53 -3.16 0.81 -7.32
N SER A 54 -3.71 -0.30 -6.84
CA SER A 54 -4.61 -1.17 -7.62
C SER A 54 -5.98 -1.27 -6.97
N SER A 55 -7.05 -1.21 -7.77
CA SER A 55 -8.40 -1.58 -7.33
C SER A 55 -8.64 -3.10 -7.35
N ASN A 56 -7.69 -3.89 -7.87
CA ASN A 56 -7.76 -5.35 -7.89
C ASN A 56 -6.84 -5.92 -6.81
N PHE A 57 -7.44 -6.31 -5.69
CA PHE A 57 -6.74 -6.92 -4.55
C PHE A 57 -7.65 -7.95 -3.89
N ASP A 58 -7.03 -8.94 -3.22
CA ASP A 58 -7.73 -10.02 -2.56
C ASP A 58 -7.47 -9.99 -1.06
N GLY A 59 -8.53 -10.24 -0.29
CA GLY A 59 -8.49 -10.36 1.17
C GLY A 59 -8.14 -9.05 1.88
N VAL A 60 -8.49 -8.98 3.16
CA VAL A 60 -8.29 -7.79 3.98
C VAL A 60 -7.75 -8.19 5.35
N ILE A 61 -6.77 -7.43 5.85
CA ILE A 61 -6.15 -7.59 7.16
C ILE A 61 -6.26 -6.25 7.90
N ALA A 62 -6.98 -6.23 9.02
CA ALA A 62 -6.91 -5.11 9.96
C ALA A 62 -5.71 -5.30 10.89
N LEU A 63 -4.61 -4.62 10.60
CA LEU A 63 -3.35 -4.76 11.32
C LEU A 63 -3.28 -3.79 12.51
N MET A 64 -3.37 -4.32 13.72
CA MET A 64 -3.38 -3.53 14.97
C MET A 64 -2.03 -3.52 15.72
N SER A 65 -1.26 -4.61 15.61
CA SER A 65 0.05 -4.79 16.26
C SER A 65 1.07 -5.37 15.26
N PRO A 66 1.64 -4.54 14.36
CA PRO A 66 2.59 -4.99 13.32
C PRO A 66 3.78 -5.77 13.87
N GLU A 67 4.36 -5.32 14.98
CA GLU A 67 5.55 -5.89 15.61
C GLU A 67 5.29 -7.23 16.30
N ASP A 68 4.07 -7.47 16.74
CA ASP A 68 3.64 -8.64 17.51
C ASP A 68 2.51 -9.42 16.80
N SER A 69 2.74 -9.73 15.52
CA SER A 69 1.80 -10.52 14.73
C SER A 69 2.56 -11.49 13.82
N TRP A 70 2.16 -12.76 13.84
CA TRP A 70 2.67 -13.72 12.87
C TRP A 70 2.20 -13.38 11.46
N VAL A 71 0.94 -12.94 11.31
CA VAL A 71 0.35 -12.55 10.02
C VAL A 71 1.13 -11.39 9.40
N SER A 72 1.53 -10.40 10.18
CA SER A 72 2.31 -9.26 9.68
C SER A 72 3.70 -9.67 9.18
N LYS A 73 4.35 -10.61 9.88
CA LYS A 73 5.66 -11.18 9.48
C LYS A 73 5.52 -11.96 8.18
N TRP A 74 4.50 -12.82 8.07
CA TRP A 74 4.19 -13.57 6.85
C TRP A 74 3.94 -12.65 5.65
N GLN A 75 3.16 -11.59 5.87
CA GLN A 75 2.81 -10.60 4.85
C GLN A 75 3.89 -9.54 4.58
N ARG A 76 5.00 -9.56 5.34
CA ARG A 76 6.08 -8.55 5.26
C ARG A 76 5.54 -7.12 5.42
N ILE A 77 4.65 -6.94 6.39
CA ILE A 77 4.05 -5.66 6.79
C ILE A 77 4.31 -5.35 8.28
N ASN A 78 5.17 -6.13 8.95
CA ASN A 78 5.49 -6.00 10.38
C ASN A 78 6.26 -4.73 10.78
N ARG A 79 6.66 -3.91 9.81
CA ARG A 79 7.32 -2.61 10.02
C ARG A 79 6.49 -1.42 9.54
N PHE A 80 5.29 -1.68 9.02
CA PHE A 80 4.40 -0.64 8.51
C PHE A 80 3.45 -0.15 9.60
N CYS A 81 2.79 0.97 9.32
CA CYS A 81 1.83 1.56 10.24
C CYS A 81 0.66 0.61 10.51
N LYS A 82 -0.05 0.84 11.62
CA LYS A 82 -1.35 0.23 11.86
C LYS A 82 -2.31 0.67 10.77
N GLY A 83 -3.21 -0.20 10.34
CA GLY A 83 -4.09 0.10 9.21
C GLY A 83 -4.69 -1.15 8.57
N VAL A 84 -5.35 -0.96 7.43
CA VAL A 84 -5.99 -2.04 6.67
C VAL A 84 -5.11 -2.41 5.48
N TYR A 85 -4.80 -3.69 5.29
CA TYR A 85 -3.89 -4.17 4.25
C TYR A 85 -4.52 -5.30 3.42
N ALA A 86 -4.17 -5.38 2.14
CA ALA A 86 -4.57 -6.50 1.29
C ALA A 86 -3.68 -7.73 1.53
N ILE A 87 -4.24 -8.94 1.34
CA ILE A 87 -3.49 -10.20 1.34
C ILE A 87 -2.67 -10.32 0.06
N SER A 88 -3.28 -10.00 -1.09
CA SER A 88 -2.64 -9.98 -2.40
C SER A 88 -3.06 -8.71 -3.16
N VAL A 89 -2.15 -8.12 -3.92
CA VAL A 89 -2.44 -6.96 -4.78
C VAL A 89 -2.00 -7.25 -6.20
N SER A 90 -2.95 -7.32 -7.13
CA SER A 90 -2.64 -7.49 -8.55
C SER A 90 -2.13 -6.19 -9.15
N GLY A 91 -1.12 -6.31 -10.01
CA GLY A 91 -0.51 -5.19 -10.70
C GLY A 91 0.96 -5.01 -10.34
N ARG A 92 1.60 -4.07 -11.02
CA ARG A 92 3.03 -3.80 -10.85
C ARG A 92 3.29 -2.31 -10.97
N LEU A 93 4.21 -1.80 -10.15
CA LEU A 93 4.64 -0.41 -10.27
C LEU A 93 5.25 -0.12 -11.65
N PRO A 94 5.08 1.12 -12.17
CA PRO A 94 5.78 1.56 -13.37
C PRO A 94 7.30 1.42 -13.22
N ALA A 95 7.99 1.09 -14.33
CA ALA A 95 9.43 0.86 -14.34
C ALA A 95 10.24 2.09 -13.89
N GLY A 96 9.75 3.30 -14.19
CA GLY A 96 10.35 4.56 -13.73
C GLY A 96 10.37 4.68 -12.21
N VAL A 97 9.24 4.41 -11.55
CA VAL A 97 9.12 4.43 -10.09
C VAL A 97 10.02 3.37 -9.45
N ILE A 98 10.06 2.16 -10.02
CA ILE A 98 10.96 1.09 -9.53
C ILE A 98 12.43 1.52 -9.62
N ARG A 99 12.82 2.21 -10.70
CA ARG A 99 14.19 2.72 -10.87
C ARG A 99 14.52 3.78 -9.82
N GLU A 100 13.61 4.69 -9.52
CA GLU A 100 13.77 5.70 -8.46
C GLU A 100 13.86 5.05 -7.06
N MET A 101 13.01 4.07 -6.77
CA MET A 101 13.11 3.31 -5.52
C MET A 101 14.50 2.67 -5.37
N LYS A 102 15.01 2.06 -6.47
CA LYS A 102 16.32 1.43 -6.47
C LYS A 102 17.47 2.44 -6.25
N SER A 103 17.40 3.65 -6.84
CA SER A 103 18.44 4.68 -6.61
C SER A 103 18.47 5.18 -5.16
N ARG A 104 17.36 5.02 -4.43
CA ARG A 104 17.25 5.29 -2.98
C ARG A 104 17.55 4.07 -2.09
N GLY A 105 17.98 2.95 -2.66
CA GLY A 105 18.26 1.72 -1.93
C GLY A 105 17.02 0.92 -1.50
N ILE A 106 15.83 1.25 -2.02
CA ILE A 106 14.57 0.57 -1.71
C ILE A 106 14.33 -0.53 -2.75
N VAL A 107 14.25 -1.79 -2.28
CA VAL A 107 13.98 -2.94 -3.16
C VAL A 107 12.48 -3.10 -3.35
N TYR A 108 12.01 -2.94 -4.59
CA TYR A 108 10.63 -3.26 -4.94
C TYR A 108 10.40 -4.78 -4.95
N ARG A 109 9.36 -5.22 -4.22
CA ARG A 109 8.88 -6.61 -4.21
C ARG A 109 7.39 -6.59 -4.54
N PRO A 110 6.93 -7.26 -5.61
CA PRO A 110 5.52 -7.35 -5.94
C PRO A 110 4.70 -7.87 -4.76
N ARG A 111 3.47 -7.35 -4.62
CA ARG A 111 2.50 -7.72 -3.59
C ARG A 111 1.44 -8.71 -4.08
N ASP A 112 1.57 -9.17 -5.31
CA ASP A 112 0.76 -10.28 -5.82
C ASP A 112 1.28 -11.59 -5.20
N THR A 113 0.41 -12.27 -4.44
CA THR A 113 0.68 -13.56 -3.81
C THR A 113 -0.23 -14.66 -4.37
N SER A 114 -0.96 -14.42 -5.46
CA SER A 114 -1.90 -15.39 -6.04
C SER A 114 -1.24 -16.69 -6.52
N GLN A 115 0.07 -16.67 -6.78
CA GLN A 115 0.84 -17.84 -7.22
C GLN A 115 1.70 -18.49 -6.11
N ARG A 116 1.44 -18.17 -4.85
CA ARG A 116 2.14 -18.80 -3.71
C ARG A 116 1.40 -19.97 -3.12
#